data_AF-A0A1S9B010-F1
#
_entry.id   AF-A0A1S9B010-F1
#
_cell.length_a   1.000
_cell.length_b   1.000
_cell.length_c   1.000
_cell.angle_alpha   90.00
_cell.angle_beta   90.00
_cell.angle_gamma   90.00
#
_symmetry.space_group_name_H-M   'P 1'
#
loop_
_entity.id
_entity.type
_entity.pdbx_description
1 polymer ?
#
loop_
_entity_poly.entity_id
_entity_poly.type
_entity_poly.pdbx_seq_one_letter_code
_entity_poly.pdbx_strand_id
1 'polypeptide(L)'
;MAFKAQPQRPYVIIPKHSRRPLGPQRHDRHRGLHIQQQDAYLNHVGQQVHLDPTGNGEHWVHVVYCDKYWDIERESQAAGAKLLQWDWGGGAPNQHFRLAYAGDGYYYLRPAHSGQTLEVAGAGRSWEDIQQNHLNPNLGQRDYQLFRIVPASPDYLPHETVPFRQYSDLLRDVVMGLTGAVPKVGGLFKGALGVFWPDGHDQDFWNQMTQYVEQRVKQLLKQEHIASLKEALEGAKDILDEVERTHQPNDRREKLHGALMAANFVKARFKREEEGISVLPLLVAWGTLLLALRLEIYINYEDLHPDEKDANRMALGKAEALRELQGAIEEFGRAVTKARAKAVQWRLGKISRGSEEGRESGGGRTRIVELWRRDWVTDSYDGWQQQRSWRSRSSTTHDRSNEPIMAQVLAHRKTQVQAQFEAELDVLLAPAYLWPYVGTANKPSAQLKAVVVGPFARPDSPAFGALAGTLRSITLFTHPGNQPHGYLSGLHLTYTDGQSLRVGSCAGTQQELLLNVGEYVTNVRGHQWDVIEQLTIETNQGRVISAGQVSHPSYFEAGLDDAVNARLTGISGHQKGDFFTALSFHWEYTVVK
;
A
#
# COMPACT_ATOMS: atom_id res chain seq x y z
N MET A 1 -0.32 4.20 0.01
CA MET A 1 -0.55 4.70 -1.37
C MET A 1 -1.27 3.63 -2.17
N ALA A 2 -1.78 3.92 -3.38
CA ALA A 2 -2.05 2.84 -4.32
C ALA A 2 -0.83 1.91 -4.44
N PHE A 3 -1.04 0.65 -4.82
CA PHE A 3 0.02 -0.35 -4.97
C PHE A 3 1.29 0.26 -5.57
N LYS A 4 2.40 0.17 -4.84
CA LYS A 4 3.73 0.57 -5.32
C LYS A 4 4.54 -0.67 -5.66
N ALA A 5 4.83 -0.83 -6.94
CA ALA A 5 5.75 -1.85 -7.41
C ALA A 5 7.16 -1.59 -6.88
N GLN A 6 7.86 -2.67 -6.54
CA GLN A 6 9.26 -2.59 -6.15
C GLN A 6 10.17 -2.73 -7.38
N PRO A 7 11.22 -1.91 -7.49
CA PRO A 7 12.22 -2.10 -8.52
C PRO A 7 12.83 -3.50 -8.44
N GLN A 8 12.96 -4.17 -9.59
CA GLN A 8 13.61 -5.48 -9.74
C GLN A 8 12.95 -6.64 -8.98
N ARG A 9 11.71 -6.46 -8.51
CA ARG A 9 10.96 -7.54 -7.89
C ARG A 9 9.99 -8.17 -8.88
N PRO A 10 10.03 -9.50 -9.07
CA PRO A 10 9.05 -10.21 -9.88
C PRO A 10 7.70 -10.30 -9.18
N TYR A 11 6.64 -10.23 -9.99
CA TYR A 11 5.24 -10.36 -9.63
C TYR A 11 4.56 -11.37 -10.57
N VAL A 12 3.47 -11.96 -10.11
CA VAL A 12 2.53 -12.73 -10.91
C VAL A 12 1.18 -12.02 -10.88
N ILE A 13 0.57 -11.87 -12.05
CA ILE A 13 -0.74 -11.24 -12.23
C ILE A 13 -1.76 -12.35 -12.46
N ILE A 14 -2.87 -12.31 -11.71
CA ILE A 14 -3.83 -13.42 -11.69
C ILE A 14 -5.26 -12.88 -11.74
N PRO A 15 -6.10 -13.31 -12.69
CA PRO A 15 -7.52 -12.96 -12.73
C PRO A 15 -8.29 -13.53 -11.55
N LYS A 16 -9.25 -12.77 -11.03
CA LYS A 16 -10.08 -13.16 -9.89
C LYS A 16 -10.96 -14.36 -10.20
N HIS A 17 -11.56 -14.43 -11.39
CA HIS A 17 -12.55 -15.45 -11.73
C HIS A 17 -11.95 -16.85 -11.93
N SER A 18 -10.77 -16.94 -12.56
CA SER A 18 -10.13 -18.22 -12.91
C SER A 18 -9.06 -18.64 -11.92
N ARG A 19 -8.44 -17.69 -11.20
CA ARG A 19 -7.28 -17.90 -10.31
C ARG A 19 -6.05 -18.48 -11.02
N ARG A 20 -5.99 -18.36 -12.35
CA ARG A 20 -4.91 -18.85 -13.21
C ARG A 20 -3.96 -17.71 -13.60
N PRO A 21 -2.65 -17.78 -13.33
CA PRO A 21 -1.74 -16.69 -13.65
C PRO A 21 -1.66 -16.38 -15.14
N LEU A 22 -1.32 -15.13 -15.42
CA LEU A 22 -1.09 -14.65 -16.78
C LEU A 22 0.32 -15.01 -17.25
N GLY A 23 0.46 -15.31 -18.54
CA GLY A 23 1.75 -15.38 -19.21
C GLY A 23 1.61 -15.50 -20.73
N PRO A 24 2.72 -15.45 -21.47
CA PRO A 24 2.69 -15.58 -22.92
C PRO A 24 2.28 -16.98 -23.35
N GLN A 25 1.53 -17.06 -24.45
CA GLN A 25 1.11 -18.30 -25.08
C GLN A 25 2.32 -19.21 -25.32
N ARG A 26 2.22 -20.48 -24.92
CA ARG A 26 3.26 -21.52 -25.04
C ARG A 26 4.61 -21.20 -24.37
N HIS A 27 4.69 -20.12 -23.58
CA HIS A 27 5.93 -19.64 -22.93
C HIS A 27 7.11 -19.40 -23.88
N ASP A 28 6.80 -19.10 -25.14
CA ASP A 28 7.84 -18.85 -26.13
C ASP A 28 8.30 -17.38 -26.06
N ARG A 29 9.51 -17.11 -26.55
CA ARG A 29 10.19 -15.81 -26.47
C ARG A 29 9.92 -14.93 -27.69
N HIS A 30 9.20 -15.42 -28.70
CA HIS A 30 8.87 -14.64 -29.88
C HIS A 30 7.90 -13.49 -29.55
N ARG A 31 8.14 -12.31 -30.13
CA ARG A 31 7.19 -11.19 -30.03
C ARG A 31 5.88 -11.52 -30.74
N GLY A 32 4.80 -10.87 -30.33
CA GLY A 32 3.47 -11.03 -30.88
C GLY A 32 2.67 -12.19 -30.30
N LEU A 33 3.23 -12.93 -29.35
CA LEU A 33 2.48 -13.96 -28.64
C LEU A 33 1.47 -13.30 -27.71
N HIS A 34 0.26 -13.86 -27.69
CA HIS A 34 -0.81 -13.37 -26.84
C HIS A 34 -0.49 -13.66 -25.37
N ILE A 35 -0.89 -12.78 -24.47
CA ILE A 35 -0.91 -13.07 -23.05
C ILE A 35 -2.23 -13.82 -22.75
N GLN A 36 -2.13 -14.93 -22.05
CA GLN A 36 -3.24 -15.81 -21.71
C GLN A 36 -3.28 -16.07 -20.20
N GLN A 37 -4.48 -16.32 -19.67
CA GLN A 37 -4.56 -17.03 -18.39
C GLN A 37 -4.20 -18.49 -18.63
N GLN A 38 -3.43 -19.09 -17.74
CA GLN A 38 -2.99 -20.48 -17.91
C GLN A 38 -2.63 -21.13 -16.59
N ASP A 39 -2.43 -22.45 -16.62
CA ASP A 39 -2.00 -23.18 -15.44
C ASP A 39 -0.66 -22.63 -14.95
N ALA A 40 -0.48 -22.63 -13.64
CA ALA A 40 0.71 -22.09 -13.03
C ALA A 40 1.88 -23.09 -13.17
N TYR A 41 3.03 -22.58 -13.59
CA TYR A 41 4.21 -23.40 -13.81
C TYR A 41 5.14 -23.32 -12.61
N LEU A 42 5.33 -24.46 -11.93
CA LEU A 42 6.30 -24.58 -10.85
C LEU A 42 7.72 -24.35 -11.39
N ASN A 43 8.53 -23.61 -10.64
CA ASN A 43 9.95 -23.35 -10.94
C ASN A 43 10.22 -22.71 -12.31
N HIS A 44 9.25 -21.96 -12.87
CA HIS A 44 9.41 -21.29 -14.16
C HIS A 44 9.08 -19.80 -14.07
N VAL A 45 9.98 -18.96 -14.60
CA VAL A 45 9.87 -17.50 -14.54
C VAL A 45 9.00 -16.89 -15.65
N GLY A 46 8.48 -17.70 -16.58
CA GLY A 46 7.68 -17.23 -17.73
C GLY A 46 6.34 -16.59 -17.40
N GLN A 47 5.90 -16.64 -16.15
CA GLN A 47 4.70 -15.96 -15.63
C GLN A 47 5.05 -14.80 -14.69
N GLN A 48 6.33 -14.51 -14.54
CA GLN A 48 6.85 -13.45 -13.68
C GLN A 48 7.06 -12.18 -14.48
N VAL A 49 6.60 -11.06 -13.93
CA VAL A 49 6.70 -9.73 -14.51
C VAL A 49 7.28 -8.73 -13.53
N HIS A 50 8.07 -7.78 -14.01
CA HIS A 50 8.37 -6.54 -13.31
C HIS A 50 7.34 -5.47 -13.68
N LEU A 51 6.99 -4.65 -12.70
CA LEU A 51 6.11 -3.49 -12.88
C LEU A 51 6.96 -2.23 -12.74
N ASP A 52 7.52 -1.78 -13.86
CA ASP A 52 8.48 -0.68 -13.88
C ASP A 52 7.75 0.67 -13.99
N PRO A 53 7.88 1.58 -13.02
CA PRO A 53 7.11 2.83 -13.00
C PRO A 53 7.57 3.81 -14.08
N THR A 54 6.62 4.48 -14.75
CA THR A 54 6.92 5.50 -15.77
C THR A 54 7.14 6.91 -15.19
N GLY A 55 6.77 7.12 -13.92
CA GLY A 55 6.79 8.43 -13.24
C GLY A 55 5.44 9.14 -13.16
N ASN A 56 4.43 8.69 -13.92
CA ASN A 56 3.09 9.32 -13.98
C ASN A 56 1.95 8.41 -13.46
N GLY A 57 2.25 7.54 -12.51
CA GLY A 57 1.29 6.55 -11.98
C GLY A 57 0.96 5.40 -12.95
N GLU A 58 1.79 5.21 -13.97
CA GLU A 58 1.69 4.12 -14.96
C GLU A 58 2.90 3.20 -14.82
N HIS A 59 2.78 1.99 -15.36
CA HIS A 59 3.82 0.97 -15.32
C HIS A 59 4.02 0.36 -16.70
N TRP A 60 5.26 0.04 -17.02
CA TRP A 60 5.58 -0.98 -18.00
C TRP A 60 5.50 -2.35 -17.33
N VAL A 61 4.86 -3.32 -17.99
CA VAL A 61 4.81 -4.69 -17.50
C VAL A 61 5.87 -5.49 -18.25
N HIS A 62 7.04 -5.62 -17.65
CA HIS A 62 8.20 -6.29 -18.23
C HIS A 62 8.18 -7.78 -17.89
N VAL A 63 8.02 -8.62 -18.91
CA VAL A 63 8.09 -10.09 -18.81
C VAL A 63 9.55 -10.53 -18.73
N VAL A 64 9.98 -10.87 -17.50
CA VAL A 64 11.40 -11.10 -17.15
C VAL A 64 12.06 -12.19 -17.98
N TYR A 65 11.32 -13.27 -18.29
CA TYR A 65 11.85 -14.44 -18.99
C TYR A 65 12.31 -14.16 -20.43
N CYS A 66 11.72 -13.19 -21.10
CA CYS A 66 11.92 -12.95 -22.53
C CYS A 66 12.39 -11.52 -22.86
N ASP A 67 12.58 -10.67 -21.86
CA ASP A 67 12.97 -9.25 -22.01
C ASP A 67 12.01 -8.50 -22.95
N LYS A 68 10.70 -8.68 -22.70
CA LYS A 68 9.60 -8.10 -23.48
C LYS A 68 8.59 -7.41 -22.60
N TYR A 69 7.73 -6.62 -23.21
CA TYR A 69 6.75 -5.80 -22.53
C TYR A 69 5.35 -6.19 -22.96
N TRP A 70 4.38 -5.99 -22.06
CA TRP A 70 2.98 -6.02 -22.46
C TRP A 70 2.67 -4.88 -23.43
N ASP A 71 1.88 -5.20 -24.45
CA ASP A 71 1.54 -4.29 -25.53
C ASP A 71 0.10 -4.56 -26.00
N ILE A 72 -0.71 -3.52 -26.14
CA ILE A 72 -2.01 -3.65 -26.81
C ILE A 72 -1.80 -3.58 -28.32
N GLU A 73 -2.25 -4.63 -29.00
CA GLU A 73 -2.06 -4.83 -30.44
C GLU A 73 -2.34 -3.56 -31.25
N ARG A 74 -1.32 -3.10 -31.99
CA ARG A 74 -1.38 -1.97 -32.93
C ARG A 74 -1.87 -0.66 -32.32
N GLU A 75 -1.63 -0.43 -31.03
CA GLU A 75 -2.11 0.76 -30.33
C GLU A 75 -3.65 0.93 -30.43
N SER A 76 -4.37 -0.18 -30.60
CA SER A 76 -5.80 -0.15 -30.88
C SER A 76 -6.58 0.53 -29.76
N GLN A 77 -7.59 1.31 -30.13
CA GLN A 77 -8.60 1.88 -29.23
C GLN A 77 -9.86 1.00 -29.13
N ALA A 78 -9.93 -0.07 -29.93
CA ALA A 78 -11.10 -0.93 -30.03
C ALA A 78 -11.16 -1.95 -28.89
N ALA A 79 -12.38 -2.17 -28.39
CA ALA A 79 -12.69 -3.30 -27.54
C ALA A 79 -12.38 -4.62 -28.25
N GLY A 80 -11.87 -5.60 -27.51
CA GLY A 80 -11.44 -6.91 -28.01
C GLY A 80 -10.01 -6.96 -28.53
N ALA A 81 -9.28 -5.84 -28.60
CA ALA A 81 -7.89 -5.85 -29.00
C ALA A 81 -7.03 -6.64 -28.00
N LYS A 82 -6.13 -7.49 -28.52
CA LYS A 82 -5.39 -8.46 -27.72
C LYS A 82 -4.20 -7.82 -27.01
N LEU A 83 -3.92 -8.36 -25.83
CA LEU A 83 -2.68 -8.10 -25.11
C LEU A 83 -1.60 -9.06 -25.61
N LEU A 84 -0.47 -8.49 -26.03
CA LEU A 84 0.67 -9.20 -26.60
C LEU A 84 1.88 -9.05 -25.68
N GLN A 85 2.84 -9.97 -25.81
CA GLN A 85 4.23 -9.65 -25.50
C GLN A 85 4.90 -9.03 -26.72
N TRP A 86 5.62 -7.93 -26.53
CA TRP A 86 6.24 -7.19 -27.61
C TRP A 86 7.61 -6.63 -27.23
N ASP A 87 8.38 -6.25 -28.25
CA ASP A 87 9.65 -5.57 -28.03
C ASP A 87 9.40 -4.20 -27.39
N TRP A 88 10.40 -3.70 -26.66
CA TRP A 88 10.34 -2.37 -26.06
C TRP A 88 10.09 -1.28 -27.11
N GLY A 89 8.98 -0.56 -26.98
CA GLY A 89 8.53 0.43 -27.95
C GLY A 89 9.12 1.85 -27.76
N GLY A 90 10.03 2.05 -26.80
CA GLY A 90 10.63 3.37 -26.55
C GLY A 90 9.68 4.38 -25.89
N GLY A 91 8.70 3.92 -25.10
CA GLY A 91 7.69 4.76 -24.46
C GLY A 91 6.36 4.84 -25.23
N ALA A 92 6.05 3.84 -26.06
CA ALA A 92 4.79 3.73 -26.77
C ALA A 92 3.61 3.63 -25.76
N PRO A 93 2.55 4.44 -25.93
CA PRO A 93 1.51 4.59 -24.89
C PRO A 93 0.64 3.34 -24.72
N ASN A 94 0.60 2.43 -25.70
CA ASN A 94 -0.03 1.11 -25.61
C ASN A 94 0.75 0.08 -24.78
N GLN A 95 1.95 0.41 -24.32
CA GLN A 95 2.75 -0.39 -23.39
C GLN A 95 2.69 0.11 -21.94
N HIS A 96 1.87 1.13 -21.68
CA HIS A 96 1.72 1.74 -20.37
C HIS A 96 0.42 1.26 -19.72
N PHE A 97 0.50 0.79 -18.48
CA PHE A 97 -0.64 0.25 -17.76
C PHE A 97 -0.84 0.94 -16.41
N ARG A 98 -2.08 1.29 -16.12
CA ARG A 98 -2.52 1.82 -14.82
C ARG A 98 -3.16 0.72 -13.99
N LEU A 99 -2.91 0.78 -12.69
CA LEU A 99 -3.43 -0.16 -11.70
C LEU A 99 -4.47 0.58 -10.86
N ALA A 100 -5.75 0.44 -11.18
CA ALA A 100 -6.83 1.11 -10.45
C ALA A 100 -7.39 0.18 -9.38
N TYR A 101 -7.26 0.55 -8.10
CA TYR A 101 -7.69 -0.30 -6.98
C TYR A 101 -9.21 -0.50 -6.98
N ALA A 102 -9.62 -1.76 -6.99
CA ALA A 102 -11.01 -2.19 -7.04
C ALA A 102 -11.60 -2.54 -5.66
N GLY A 103 -10.79 -2.48 -4.60
CA GLY A 103 -11.15 -3.02 -3.28
C GLY A 103 -10.66 -4.46 -3.09
N ASP A 104 -10.50 -4.84 -1.83
CA ASP A 104 -10.19 -6.20 -1.36
C ASP A 104 -8.99 -6.87 -2.06
N GLY A 105 -7.95 -6.08 -2.36
CA GLY A 105 -6.70 -6.56 -2.98
C GLY A 105 -6.78 -6.79 -4.49
N TYR A 106 -7.87 -6.39 -5.15
CA TYR A 106 -8.03 -6.48 -6.60
C TYR A 106 -7.84 -5.14 -7.31
N TYR A 107 -7.50 -5.23 -8.59
CA TYR A 107 -7.18 -4.11 -9.46
C TYR A 107 -7.84 -4.27 -10.82
N TYR A 108 -8.28 -3.15 -11.40
CA TYR A 108 -8.44 -3.03 -12.84
C TYR A 108 -7.09 -2.67 -13.44
N LEU A 109 -6.69 -3.42 -14.47
CA LEU A 109 -5.50 -3.10 -15.26
C LEU A 109 -5.95 -2.33 -16.50
N ARG A 110 -5.38 -1.16 -16.75
CA ARG A 110 -5.84 -0.26 -17.82
C ARG A 110 -4.73 0.17 -18.74
N PRO A 111 -4.79 -0.11 -20.04
CA PRO A 111 -3.90 0.55 -21.00
C PRO A 111 -4.08 2.07 -20.93
N ALA A 112 -2.99 2.80 -20.79
CA ALA A 112 -3.03 4.25 -20.57
C ALA A 112 -3.59 5.01 -21.78
N HIS A 113 -3.32 4.51 -23.00
CA HIS A 113 -3.74 5.12 -24.26
C HIS A 113 -5.23 5.02 -24.53
N SER A 114 -5.88 3.92 -24.13
CA SER A 114 -7.31 3.69 -24.38
C SER A 114 -8.19 3.95 -23.16
N GLY A 115 -7.63 3.86 -21.95
CA GLY A 115 -8.39 3.94 -20.70
C GLY A 115 -9.37 2.76 -20.50
N GLN A 116 -9.37 1.79 -21.41
CA GLN A 116 -10.16 0.56 -21.30
C GLN A 116 -9.62 -0.33 -20.17
N THR A 117 -10.32 -1.43 -19.89
CA THR A 117 -9.94 -2.37 -18.84
C THR A 117 -9.54 -3.70 -19.47
N LEU A 118 -8.44 -4.28 -19.00
CA LEU A 118 -8.06 -5.64 -19.39
C LEU A 118 -9.08 -6.64 -18.86
N GLU A 119 -9.29 -7.71 -19.61
CA GLU A 119 -10.22 -8.76 -19.26
C GLU A 119 -9.77 -10.10 -19.82
N VAL A 120 -10.27 -11.17 -19.23
CA VAL A 120 -10.20 -12.50 -19.82
C VAL A 120 -11.29 -12.64 -20.86
N ALA A 121 -10.91 -12.94 -22.11
CA ALA A 121 -11.83 -13.00 -23.24
C ALA A 121 -12.98 -13.98 -22.96
N GLY A 122 -14.21 -13.50 -23.18
CA GLY A 122 -15.44 -14.28 -23.00
C GLY A 122 -15.71 -14.77 -21.57
N ALA A 123 -14.98 -14.27 -20.57
CA ALA A 123 -15.00 -14.77 -19.19
C ALA A 123 -14.70 -16.28 -19.06
N GLY A 124 -14.02 -16.88 -20.03
CA GLY A 124 -13.70 -18.30 -20.03
C GLY A 124 -12.72 -18.67 -18.92
N ARG A 125 -12.68 -19.96 -18.56
CA ARG A 125 -11.85 -20.50 -17.44
C ARG A 125 -10.68 -21.37 -17.91
N SER A 126 -10.53 -21.55 -19.22
CA SER A 126 -9.46 -22.35 -19.82
C SER A 126 -8.26 -21.46 -20.18
N TRP A 127 -7.69 -21.59 -21.37
CA TRP A 127 -6.47 -20.90 -21.81
C TRP A 127 -6.80 -19.64 -22.63
N GLU A 128 -7.71 -18.83 -22.09
CA GLU A 128 -8.24 -17.68 -22.81
C GLU A 128 -7.24 -16.52 -22.88
N ASP A 129 -7.27 -15.82 -24.01
CA ASP A 129 -6.50 -14.60 -24.24
C ASP A 129 -6.96 -13.46 -23.31
N ILE A 130 -6.01 -12.59 -23.00
CA ILE A 130 -6.27 -11.30 -22.38
C ILE A 130 -6.49 -10.25 -23.48
N GLN A 131 -7.50 -9.41 -23.30
CA GLN A 131 -7.85 -8.34 -24.22
C GLN A 131 -8.27 -7.08 -23.46
N GLN A 132 -8.20 -5.92 -24.10
CA GLN A 132 -8.86 -4.72 -23.56
C GLN A 132 -10.35 -4.70 -23.94
N ASN A 133 -11.19 -4.18 -23.06
CA ASN A 133 -12.60 -3.97 -23.33
C ASN A 133 -13.18 -2.84 -22.46
N HIS A 134 -14.41 -2.44 -22.74
CA HIS A 134 -15.18 -1.54 -21.89
C HIS A 134 -15.34 -2.13 -20.49
N LEU A 135 -15.34 -1.26 -19.48
CA LEU A 135 -15.65 -1.65 -18.11
C LEU A 135 -17.08 -2.21 -18.07
N ASN A 136 -17.24 -3.46 -17.63
CA ASN A 136 -18.56 -4.06 -17.49
C ASN A 136 -19.32 -3.32 -16.36
N PRO A 137 -20.52 -2.78 -16.61
CA PRO A 137 -21.30 -2.10 -15.56
C PRO A 137 -21.93 -3.09 -14.56
N ASN A 138 -22.05 -4.37 -14.90
CA ASN A 138 -22.64 -5.39 -14.03
C ASN A 138 -21.61 -5.92 -13.02
N LEU A 139 -21.63 -5.37 -11.80
CA LEU A 139 -20.71 -5.74 -10.72
C LEU A 139 -20.71 -7.24 -10.40
N GLY A 140 -21.87 -7.90 -10.49
CA GLY A 140 -22.02 -9.34 -10.20
C GLY A 140 -21.44 -10.26 -11.28
N GLN A 141 -21.08 -9.71 -12.44
CA GLN A 141 -20.53 -10.43 -13.58
C GLN A 141 -19.28 -9.74 -14.11
N ARG A 142 -18.36 -9.33 -13.23
CA ARG A 142 -17.15 -8.59 -13.64
C ARG A 142 -15.84 -9.16 -13.11
N ASP A 143 -15.86 -10.27 -12.39
CA ASP A 143 -14.64 -10.84 -11.82
C ASP A 143 -13.56 -11.19 -12.87
N TYR A 144 -13.94 -11.37 -14.14
CA TYR A 144 -12.99 -11.59 -15.24
C TYR A 144 -12.25 -10.32 -15.72
N GLN A 145 -12.61 -9.14 -15.19
CA GLN A 145 -11.91 -7.86 -15.37
C GLN A 145 -11.11 -7.42 -14.13
N LEU A 146 -11.06 -8.29 -13.11
CA LEU A 146 -10.38 -8.02 -11.84
C LEU A 146 -9.14 -8.89 -11.72
N PHE A 147 -8.03 -8.27 -11.36
CA PHE A 147 -6.73 -8.94 -11.24
C PHE A 147 -6.15 -8.70 -9.85
N ARG A 148 -5.46 -9.70 -9.32
CA ARG A 148 -4.56 -9.54 -8.18
C ARG A 148 -3.12 -9.52 -8.68
N ILE A 149 -2.28 -8.78 -7.97
CA ILE A 149 -0.85 -8.66 -8.25
C ILE A 149 -0.12 -9.20 -7.03
N VAL A 150 0.61 -10.30 -7.21
CA VAL A 150 1.23 -11.05 -6.13
C VAL A 150 2.74 -11.06 -6.34
N PRO A 151 3.57 -10.76 -5.33
CA PRO A 151 5.00 -10.98 -5.45
C PRO A 151 5.33 -12.42 -5.84
N ALA A 152 6.24 -12.63 -6.78
CA ALA A 152 6.72 -13.98 -7.10
C ALA A 152 7.73 -14.44 -6.05
N SER A 153 7.62 -15.69 -5.60
CA SER A 153 8.61 -16.39 -4.77
C SER A 153 9.39 -17.38 -5.66
N PRO A 154 10.68 -17.68 -5.38
CA PRO A 154 11.41 -18.75 -6.07
C PRO A 154 10.65 -20.08 -6.09
N ASP A 155 9.90 -20.36 -5.02
CA ASP A 155 9.10 -21.59 -4.85
C ASP A 155 7.60 -21.36 -5.12
N TYR A 156 7.25 -20.36 -5.93
CA TYR A 156 5.86 -19.96 -6.22
C TYR A 156 4.91 -21.16 -6.36
N LEU A 157 4.07 -21.37 -5.35
CA LEU A 157 3.02 -22.38 -5.38
C LEU A 157 1.70 -21.73 -5.87
N PRO A 158 1.05 -22.28 -6.91
CA PRO A 158 -0.18 -21.76 -7.53
C PRO A 158 -1.36 -21.52 -6.58
N HIS A 159 -1.33 -22.17 -5.42
CA HIS A 159 -2.40 -22.22 -4.43
C HIS A 159 -2.18 -21.27 -3.24
N GLU A 160 -1.01 -20.64 -3.08
CA GLU A 160 -0.64 -19.77 -1.94
C GLU A 160 -1.18 -18.33 -2.01
N THR A 161 -2.27 -18.17 -2.75
CA THR A 161 -2.54 -16.90 -3.39
C THR A 161 -3.53 -16.04 -2.60
N VAL A 162 -3.04 -15.52 -1.49
CA VAL A 162 -3.78 -14.73 -0.52
C VAL A 162 -3.17 -13.32 -0.50
N PRO A 163 -3.91 -12.24 -0.84
CA PRO A 163 -3.45 -10.86 -0.68
C PRO A 163 -2.92 -10.60 0.74
N PHE A 164 -1.88 -9.79 0.90
CA PHE A 164 -1.32 -9.50 2.24
C PHE A 164 -2.37 -9.06 3.28
N ARG A 165 -3.36 -8.26 2.86
CA ARG A 165 -4.46 -7.86 3.75
C ARG A 165 -5.16 -9.07 4.35
N GLN A 166 -5.36 -10.15 3.60
CA GLN A 166 -5.90 -11.39 4.14
C GLN A 166 -4.96 -12.03 5.17
N TYR A 167 -3.64 -11.87 5.09
CA TYR A 167 -2.72 -12.33 6.15
C TYR A 167 -2.69 -11.43 7.38
N SER A 168 -2.69 -10.10 7.21
CA SER A 168 -2.87 -9.18 8.34
C SER A 168 -4.24 -9.39 9.00
N ASP A 169 -5.28 -9.65 8.21
CA ASP A 169 -6.62 -10.01 8.68
C ASP A 169 -6.62 -11.37 9.37
N LEU A 170 -5.93 -12.40 8.86
CA LEU A 170 -5.76 -13.70 9.54
C LEU A 170 -5.07 -13.53 10.89
N LEU A 171 -3.96 -12.80 10.95
CA LEU A 171 -3.25 -12.53 12.20
C LEU A 171 -4.13 -11.72 13.15
N ARG A 172 -4.87 -10.73 12.63
CA ARG A 172 -5.84 -9.95 13.38
C ARG A 172 -6.98 -10.83 13.91
N ASP A 173 -7.47 -11.79 13.13
CA ASP A 173 -8.52 -12.74 13.53
C ASP A 173 -8.03 -13.66 14.64
N VAL A 174 -6.77 -14.09 14.60
CA VAL A 174 -6.12 -14.78 15.72
C VAL A 174 -6.18 -13.91 16.98
N VAL A 175 -5.74 -12.64 16.90
CA VAL A 175 -5.78 -11.76 18.08
C VAL A 175 -7.22 -11.50 18.53
N MET A 176 -8.18 -11.33 17.62
CA MET A 176 -9.61 -11.20 17.95
C MET A 176 -10.12 -12.44 18.70
N GLY A 177 -9.68 -13.64 18.33
CA GLY A 177 -9.90 -14.88 19.08
C GLY A 177 -9.33 -14.79 20.50
N LEU A 178 -8.09 -14.32 20.67
CA LEU A 178 -7.45 -14.10 21.98
C LEU A 178 -8.19 -13.06 22.85
N THR A 179 -8.84 -12.06 22.23
CA THR A 179 -9.70 -11.12 22.98
C THR A 179 -11.03 -11.76 23.41
N GLY A 180 -11.38 -12.94 22.90
CA GLY A 180 -12.69 -13.58 23.08
C GLY A 180 -13.82 -12.83 22.36
N ALA A 181 -13.53 -12.15 21.24
CA ALA A 181 -14.52 -11.44 20.43
C ALA A 181 -15.15 -12.33 19.34
N VAL A 182 -14.60 -13.53 19.09
CA VAL A 182 -15.10 -14.53 18.13
C VAL A 182 -15.35 -15.87 18.85
N PRO A 183 -16.44 -16.61 18.57
CA PRO A 183 -16.70 -17.92 19.18
C PRO A 183 -15.64 -18.97 18.80
N LYS A 184 -15.27 -19.84 19.76
CA LYS A 184 -14.14 -20.78 19.70
C LYS A 184 -14.13 -21.67 18.44
N VAL A 185 -13.00 -21.66 17.71
CA VAL A 185 -12.60 -22.72 16.78
C VAL A 185 -11.42 -23.44 17.42
N GLY A 186 -11.64 -24.62 18.02
CA GLY A 186 -10.58 -25.39 18.69
C GLY A 186 -9.92 -24.64 19.85
N GLY A 187 -8.91 -25.23 20.49
CA GLY A 187 -8.11 -24.52 21.50
C GLY A 187 -7.54 -23.23 20.90
N LEU A 188 -7.58 -22.11 21.65
CA LEU A 188 -7.11 -20.78 21.23
C LEU A 188 -5.72 -20.83 20.58
N PHE A 189 -4.88 -21.70 21.12
CA PHE A 189 -3.53 -21.99 20.65
C PHE A 189 -3.46 -22.69 19.28
N LYS A 190 -4.30 -23.70 19.02
CA LYS A 190 -4.40 -24.40 17.73
C LYS A 190 -4.86 -23.46 16.60
N GLY A 191 -5.74 -22.52 16.90
CA GLY A 191 -6.16 -21.48 15.96
C GLY A 191 -5.01 -20.55 15.55
N ALA A 192 -4.16 -20.15 16.51
CA ALA A 192 -2.97 -19.36 16.23
C ALA A 192 -1.93 -20.16 15.42
N LEU A 193 -1.69 -21.42 15.78
CA LEU A 193 -0.76 -22.30 15.06
C LEU A 193 -1.17 -22.52 13.61
N GLY A 194 -2.44 -22.81 13.32
CA GLY A 194 -2.90 -23.00 11.94
C GLY A 194 -2.82 -21.76 11.06
N VAL A 195 -2.70 -20.56 11.64
CA VAL A 195 -2.49 -19.30 10.90
C VAL A 195 -1.01 -19.03 10.65
N PHE A 196 -0.15 -19.26 11.65
CA PHE A 196 1.29 -19.09 11.50
C PHE A 196 1.93 -20.23 10.68
N TRP A 197 1.34 -21.43 10.73
CA TRP A 197 1.83 -22.69 10.15
C TRP A 197 0.65 -23.56 9.66
N PRO A 198 0.03 -23.26 8.51
CA PRO A 198 -1.04 -24.08 7.93
C PRO A 198 -0.55 -25.48 7.48
N ASP A 199 -1.44 -26.49 7.47
CA ASP A 199 -1.10 -27.87 7.07
C ASP A 199 -0.64 -27.93 5.59
N GLY A 200 0.67 -28.13 5.36
CA GLY A 200 1.30 -28.15 4.03
C GLY A 200 2.68 -27.47 4.09
N HIS A 201 3.73 -28.17 3.63
CA HIS A 201 5.04 -28.11 4.30
C HIS A 201 6.06 -27.03 3.89
N ASP A 202 5.90 -26.20 2.85
CA ASP A 202 7.09 -25.51 2.29
C ASP A 202 7.04 -23.97 2.13
N GLN A 203 6.02 -23.25 2.63
CA GLN A 203 6.10 -21.78 2.72
C GLN A 203 5.05 -21.10 3.63
N ASP A 204 5.37 -21.02 4.93
CA ASP A 204 4.53 -20.48 6.00
C ASP A 204 4.30 -18.94 5.95
N PHE A 205 3.29 -18.46 6.69
CA PHE A 205 2.92 -17.04 6.94
C PHE A 205 4.13 -16.09 7.07
N TRP A 206 5.20 -16.57 7.69
CA TRP A 206 6.45 -15.84 7.92
C TRP A 206 7.20 -15.45 6.64
N ASN A 207 7.19 -16.31 5.61
CA ASN A 207 7.77 -15.99 4.32
C ASN A 207 6.98 -14.90 3.61
N GLN A 208 5.65 -14.94 3.69
CA GLN A 208 4.79 -13.94 3.06
C GLN A 208 4.81 -12.61 3.83
N MET A 209 4.84 -12.63 5.16
CA MET A 209 5.06 -11.43 5.97
C MET A 209 6.39 -10.79 5.61
N THR A 210 7.48 -11.58 5.55
CA THR A 210 8.80 -11.11 5.13
C THR A 210 8.73 -10.47 3.75
N GLN A 211 8.16 -11.17 2.78
CA GLN A 211 7.97 -10.68 1.41
C GLN A 211 7.15 -9.38 1.38
N TYR A 212 6.13 -9.22 2.21
CA TYR A 212 5.37 -7.98 2.31
C TYR A 212 6.17 -6.84 2.94
N VAL A 213 6.90 -7.11 4.02
CA VAL A 213 7.78 -6.10 4.64
C VAL A 213 8.79 -5.65 3.61
N GLU A 214 9.39 -6.59 2.89
CA GLU A 214 10.26 -6.29 1.75
C GLU A 214 9.52 -5.40 0.76
N GLN A 215 8.27 -5.73 0.38
CA GLN A 215 7.44 -5.03 -0.61
C GLN A 215 7.15 -3.56 -0.26
N ARG A 216 6.75 -3.28 0.97
CA ARG A 216 6.23 -1.95 1.34
C ARG A 216 7.25 -1.10 2.08
N VAL A 217 8.27 -1.71 2.67
CA VAL A 217 9.18 -1.10 3.64
C VAL A 217 10.63 -1.18 3.10
N LYS A 218 10.77 -0.90 1.79
CA LYS A 218 12.00 -0.99 0.98
C LYS A 218 13.21 -0.41 1.73
N GLN A 219 14.38 -1.06 1.63
CA GLN A 219 15.64 -0.69 2.30
C GLN A 219 15.65 -0.74 3.84
N LEU A 220 14.53 -1.02 4.52
CA LEU A 220 14.59 -1.20 5.97
C LEU A 220 15.14 -2.57 6.37
N LEU A 221 15.05 -3.59 5.52
CA LEU A 221 15.46 -4.96 5.85
C LEU A 221 16.88 -5.31 5.41
N LYS A 222 17.67 -5.86 6.33
CA LYS A 222 18.91 -6.61 6.01
C LYS A 222 18.58 -8.10 5.92
N GLN A 223 18.94 -8.75 4.82
CA GLN A 223 18.62 -10.16 4.54
C GLN A 223 19.13 -11.14 5.62
N GLU A 224 20.30 -10.84 6.21
CA GLU A 224 20.92 -11.66 7.26
C GLU A 224 20.05 -11.77 8.54
N HIS A 225 19.34 -10.69 8.90
CA HIS A 225 18.47 -10.69 10.09
C HIS A 225 17.19 -11.50 9.88
N ILE A 226 16.63 -11.48 8.66
CA ILE A 226 15.45 -12.29 8.32
C ILE A 226 15.75 -13.78 8.48
N ALA A 227 16.91 -14.24 8.00
CA ALA A 227 17.30 -15.65 8.06
C ALA A 227 17.38 -16.17 9.50
N SER A 228 18.10 -15.44 10.37
CA SER A 228 18.20 -15.82 11.80
C SER A 228 16.86 -15.82 12.52
N LEU A 229 15.91 -14.99 12.09
CA LEU A 229 14.57 -14.95 12.69
C LEU A 229 13.71 -16.12 12.23
N LYS A 230 13.86 -16.57 10.99
CA LYS A 230 13.20 -17.78 10.47
C LYS A 230 13.66 -19.03 11.22
N GLU A 231 14.96 -19.21 11.41
CA GLU A 231 15.51 -20.34 12.18
C GLU A 231 14.94 -20.38 13.61
N ALA A 232 14.84 -19.21 14.24
CA ALA A 232 14.29 -19.07 15.58
C ALA A 232 12.78 -19.37 15.64
N LEU A 233 12.05 -19.09 14.56
CA LEU A 233 10.62 -19.37 14.41
C LEU A 233 10.34 -20.86 14.19
N GLU A 234 11.18 -21.53 13.40
CA GLU A 234 11.12 -22.99 13.18
C GLU A 234 11.35 -23.74 14.50
N GLY A 235 12.38 -23.37 15.26
CA GLY A 235 12.61 -23.97 16.58
C GLY A 235 11.48 -23.72 17.57
N ALA A 236 10.81 -22.57 17.50
CA ALA A 236 9.61 -22.32 18.30
C ALA A 236 8.45 -23.23 17.86
N LYS A 237 8.19 -23.35 16.55
CA LYS A 237 7.16 -24.23 15.98
C LYS A 237 7.27 -25.66 16.52
N ASP A 238 8.47 -26.24 16.49
CA ASP A 238 8.69 -27.62 16.93
C ASP A 238 8.26 -27.85 18.39
N ILE A 239 8.62 -26.91 19.28
CA ILE A 239 8.22 -26.97 20.69
C ILE A 239 6.70 -26.84 20.83
N LEU A 240 6.07 -25.99 20.02
CA LEU A 240 4.62 -25.75 20.04
C LEU A 240 3.82 -26.95 19.52
N ASP A 241 4.29 -27.63 18.47
CA ASP A 241 3.72 -28.89 17.99
C ASP A 241 3.81 -29.98 19.07
N GLU A 242 4.89 -29.98 19.85
CA GLU A 242 5.05 -30.90 20.97
C GLU A 242 4.06 -30.62 22.12
N VAL A 243 3.76 -29.35 22.40
CA VAL A 243 2.74 -28.94 23.39
C VAL A 243 1.37 -29.48 23.00
N GLU A 244 0.95 -29.36 21.74
CA GLU A 244 -0.35 -29.86 21.25
C GLU A 244 -0.50 -31.38 21.41
N ARG A 245 0.59 -32.13 21.23
CA ARG A 245 0.60 -33.60 21.36
C ARG A 245 0.70 -34.07 22.81
N THR A 246 0.92 -33.15 23.77
CA THR A 246 1.13 -33.50 25.18
C THR A 246 -0.17 -33.36 25.98
N HIS A 247 -0.69 -34.48 26.46
CA HIS A 247 -1.95 -34.51 27.23
C HIS A 247 -1.75 -34.51 28.75
N GLN A 248 -0.57 -34.90 29.25
CA GLN A 248 -0.28 -34.90 30.68
C GLN A 248 -0.09 -33.45 31.17
N PRO A 249 -0.84 -32.98 32.19
CA PRO A 249 -0.84 -31.57 32.57
C PRO A 249 0.52 -31.00 32.98
N ASN A 250 1.29 -31.72 33.78
CA ASN A 250 2.61 -31.27 34.26
C ASN A 250 3.61 -31.15 33.11
N ASP A 251 3.70 -32.16 32.25
CA ASP A 251 4.55 -32.17 31.06
C ASP A 251 4.15 -31.05 30.09
N ARG A 252 2.84 -30.84 29.91
CA ARG A 252 2.31 -29.75 29.08
C ARG A 252 2.71 -28.38 29.64
N ARG A 253 2.63 -28.19 30.96
CA ARG A 253 3.09 -26.98 31.66
C ARG A 253 4.58 -26.75 31.43
N GLU A 254 5.42 -27.76 31.64
CA GLU A 254 6.87 -27.64 31.45
C GLU A 254 7.23 -27.26 30.01
N LYS A 255 6.57 -27.87 29.01
CA LYS A 255 6.77 -27.54 27.59
C LYS A 255 6.30 -26.12 27.25
N LEU A 256 5.18 -25.65 27.80
CA LEU A 256 4.73 -24.27 27.63
C LEU A 256 5.75 -23.25 28.18
N HIS A 257 6.30 -23.52 29.37
CA HIS A 257 7.37 -22.67 29.92
C HIS A 257 8.66 -22.76 29.08
N GLY A 258 9.02 -23.96 28.57
CA GLY A 258 10.13 -24.15 27.64
C GLY A 258 9.96 -23.34 26.35
N ALA A 259 8.77 -23.36 25.76
CA ALA A 259 8.42 -22.57 24.58
C ALA A 259 8.55 -21.06 24.87
N LEU A 260 8.05 -20.58 26.01
CA LEU A 260 8.22 -19.19 26.43
C LEU A 260 9.69 -18.81 26.65
N MET A 261 10.50 -19.68 27.24
CA MET A 261 11.93 -19.42 27.44
C MET A 261 12.67 -19.33 26.11
N ALA A 262 12.44 -20.30 25.20
CA ALA A 262 12.97 -20.27 23.85
C ALA A 262 12.56 -18.98 23.14
N ALA A 263 11.28 -18.61 23.21
CA ALA A 263 10.79 -17.41 22.56
C ALA A 263 11.36 -16.10 23.17
N ASN A 264 11.63 -16.08 24.47
CA ASN A 264 12.29 -14.93 25.11
C ASN A 264 13.79 -14.82 24.74
N PHE A 265 14.46 -15.92 24.42
CA PHE A 265 15.85 -15.90 23.97
C PHE A 265 15.99 -15.19 22.61
N VAL A 266 15.05 -15.45 21.69
CA VAL A 266 14.95 -14.76 20.39
C VAL A 266 14.67 -13.27 20.58
N LYS A 267 13.77 -12.92 21.50
CA LYS A 267 13.46 -11.53 21.89
C LYS A 267 14.71 -10.75 22.33
N ALA A 268 15.66 -11.38 23.03
CA ALA A 268 16.91 -10.74 23.43
C ALA A 268 17.85 -10.45 22.22
N ARG A 269 17.68 -11.16 21.10
CA ARG A 269 18.37 -10.87 19.83
C ARG A 269 17.77 -9.61 19.17
N PHE A 270 16.44 -9.52 19.13
CA PHE A 270 15.71 -8.33 18.64
C PHE A 270 15.99 -7.04 19.42
N LYS A 271 16.27 -7.13 20.72
CA LYS A 271 16.54 -5.96 21.59
C LYS A 271 17.97 -5.43 21.52
N ARG A 272 18.95 -6.26 21.12
CA ARG A 272 20.38 -5.88 21.07
C ARG A 272 20.73 -5.02 19.86
N GLU A 273 19.92 -5.05 18.82
CA GLU A 273 19.98 -4.10 17.71
C GLU A 273 19.22 -2.83 18.13
N GLU A 274 19.94 -1.71 18.30
CA GLU A 274 19.35 -0.43 18.73
C GLU A 274 18.30 0.16 17.74
N GLU A 275 17.92 -0.56 16.67
CA GLU A 275 17.46 -0.04 15.37
C GLU A 275 16.28 -0.82 14.73
N GLY A 276 15.36 -1.40 15.53
CA GLY A 276 14.22 -2.25 15.10
C GLY A 276 13.16 -1.70 14.12
N ILE A 277 13.54 -0.80 13.20
CA ILE A 277 12.72 -0.33 12.08
C ILE A 277 12.55 -1.42 11.02
N SER A 278 13.59 -2.23 10.83
CA SER A 278 13.67 -3.32 9.85
C SER A 278 12.63 -4.43 10.08
N VAL A 279 12.38 -4.79 11.34
CA VAL A 279 11.64 -6.00 11.72
C VAL A 279 10.25 -5.71 12.29
N LEU A 280 9.70 -4.51 12.09
CA LEU A 280 8.45 -4.08 12.73
C LEU A 280 7.28 -5.08 12.55
N PRO A 281 7.00 -5.64 11.36
CA PRO A 281 5.91 -6.60 11.20
C PRO A 281 6.22 -7.97 11.81
N LEU A 282 7.49 -8.37 11.81
CA LEU A 282 7.94 -9.59 12.51
C LEU A 282 7.79 -9.43 14.03
N LEU A 283 8.06 -8.23 14.57
CA LEU A 283 7.83 -7.91 15.98
C LEU A 283 6.34 -8.05 16.36
N VAL A 284 5.42 -7.66 15.48
CA VAL A 284 3.97 -7.82 15.71
C VAL A 284 3.57 -9.29 15.68
N ALA A 285 4.04 -10.05 14.70
CA ALA A 285 3.76 -11.47 14.63
C ALA A 285 4.34 -12.23 15.85
N TRP A 286 5.58 -11.92 16.23
CA TRP A 286 6.27 -12.51 17.38
C TRP A 286 5.63 -12.14 18.72
N GLY A 287 5.29 -10.85 18.90
CA GLY A 287 4.56 -10.39 20.08
C GLY A 287 3.23 -11.11 20.21
N THR A 288 2.50 -11.31 19.11
CA THR A 288 1.23 -12.04 19.10
C THR A 288 1.39 -13.50 19.56
N LEU A 289 2.40 -14.21 19.08
CA LEU A 289 2.69 -15.58 19.51
C LEU A 289 2.99 -15.66 21.01
N LEU A 290 3.84 -14.77 21.52
CA LEU A 290 4.18 -14.72 22.95
C LEU A 290 2.97 -14.38 23.82
N LEU A 291 2.08 -13.49 23.36
CA LEU A 291 0.84 -13.17 24.06
C LEU A 291 -0.13 -14.36 24.06
N ALA A 292 -0.22 -15.10 22.96
CA ALA A 292 -1.03 -16.32 22.88
C ALA A 292 -0.56 -17.38 23.89
N LEU A 293 0.76 -17.63 23.97
CA LEU A 293 1.35 -18.55 24.93
C LEU A 293 1.08 -18.15 26.39
N ARG A 294 1.25 -16.86 26.70
CA ARG A 294 0.97 -16.34 28.05
C ARG A 294 -0.52 -16.40 28.40
N LEU A 295 -1.39 -16.15 27.43
CA LEU A 295 -2.84 -16.29 27.61
C LEU A 295 -3.21 -17.76 27.88
N GLU A 296 -2.65 -18.71 27.12
CA GLU A 296 -2.90 -20.15 27.28
C GLU A 296 -2.55 -20.62 28.70
N ILE A 297 -1.42 -20.15 29.26
CA ILE A 297 -1.03 -20.45 30.64
C ILE A 297 -2.01 -19.82 31.65
N TYR A 298 -2.43 -18.58 31.44
CA TYR A 298 -3.35 -17.90 32.34
C TYR A 298 -4.75 -18.56 32.36
N ILE A 299 -5.33 -18.84 31.19
CA ILE A 299 -6.71 -19.36 31.11
C ILE A 299 -6.81 -20.80 31.58
N ASN A 300 -5.77 -21.62 31.39
CA ASN A 300 -5.72 -23.02 31.80
C ASN A 300 -4.88 -23.21 33.07
N TYR A 301 -4.62 -22.16 33.86
CA TYR A 301 -3.68 -22.22 34.97
C TYR A 301 -4.02 -23.34 35.97
N GLU A 302 -5.30 -23.50 36.30
CA GLU A 302 -5.79 -24.53 37.22
C GLU A 302 -5.58 -25.94 36.66
N ASP A 303 -5.91 -26.15 35.38
CA ASP A 303 -5.73 -27.44 34.70
C ASP A 303 -4.25 -27.83 34.58
N LEU A 304 -3.36 -26.84 34.44
CA LEU A 304 -1.91 -27.03 34.35
C LEU A 304 -1.23 -27.30 35.71
N HIS A 305 -1.95 -27.13 36.82
CA HIS A 305 -1.41 -27.32 38.18
C HIS A 305 -2.29 -28.28 39.02
N PRO A 306 -2.57 -29.51 38.55
CA PRO A 306 -3.48 -30.43 39.23
C PRO A 306 -2.98 -30.86 40.63
N ASP A 307 -1.67 -30.72 40.88
CA ASP A 307 -1.03 -31.07 42.15
C ASP A 307 -1.16 -29.98 43.22
N GLU A 308 -1.47 -28.73 42.84
CA GLU A 308 -1.67 -27.64 43.81
C GLU A 308 -3.09 -27.70 44.40
N LYS A 309 -3.16 -28.04 45.68
CA LYS A 309 -4.42 -28.27 46.42
C LYS A 309 -4.84 -27.06 47.24
N ASP A 310 -3.93 -26.10 47.46
CA ASP A 310 -4.17 -24.89 48.24
C ASP A 310 -4.80 -23.80 47.37
N ALA A 311 -6.05 -23.45 47.68
CA ALA A 311 -6.81 -22.47 46.91
C ALA A 311 -6.16 -21.08 46.89
N ASN A 312 -5.48 -20.67 47.97
CA ASN A 312 -4.82 -19.37 48.02
C ASN A 312 -3.57 -19.35 47.14
N ARG A 313 -2.77 -20.42 47.16
CA ARG A 313 -1.59 -20.54 46.29
C ARG A 313 -1.98 -20.65 44.82
N MET A 314 -3.04 -21.40 44.50
CA MET A 314 -3.62 -21.47 43.16
C MET A 314 -4.03 -20.08 42.65
N ALA A 315 -4.76 -19.32 43.48
CA ALA A 315 -5.21 -17.97 43.12
C ALA A 315 -4.05 -16.99 42.94
N LEU A 316 -3.03 -17.03 43.81
CA LEU A 316 -1.83 -16.20 43.70
C LEU A 316 -1.05 -16.49 42.42
N GLY A 317 -0.86 -17.78 42.09
CA GLY A 317 -0.18 -18.21 40.88
C GLY A 317 -0.91 -17.78 39.61
N LYS A 318 -2.25 -17.94 39.57
CA LYS A 318 -3.08 -17.45 38.47
C LYS A 318 -3.01 -15.93 38.32
N ALA A 319 -2.99 -15.19 39.44
CA ALA A 319 -2.83 -13.74 39.44
C ALA A 319 -1.42 -13.29 38.98
N GLU A 320 -0.39 -14.08 39.24
CA GLU A 320 0.95 -13.87 38.69
C GLU A 320 0.98 -14.10 37.18
N ALA A 321 0.42 -15.19 36.67
CA ALA A 321 0.30 -15.45 35.24
C ALA A 321 -0.42 -14.30 34.50
N LEU A 322 -1.47 -13.73 35.10
CA LEU A 322 -2.15 -12.55 34.57
C LEU A 322 -1.24 -11.31 34.53
N ARG A 323 -0.50 -11.04 35.62
CA ARG A 323 0.44 -9.92 35.68
C ARG A 323 1.55 -10.05 34.64
N GLU A 324 2.04 -11.26 34.39
CA GLU A 324 3.04 -11.49 33.36
C GLU A 324 2.50 -11.28 31.94
N LEU A 325 1.25 -11.71 31.67
CA LEU A 325 0.56 -11.42 30.41
C LEU A 325 0.42 -9.91 30.20
N GLN A 326 -0.09 -9.18 31.21
CA GLN A 326 -0.24 -7.73 31.16
C GLN A 326 1.10 -7.00 30.97
N GLY A 327 2.14 -7.42 31.69
CA GLY A 327 3.49 -6.89 31.54
C GLY A 327 4.04 -7.10 30.12
N ALA A 328 3.78 -8.26 29.51
CA ALA A 328 4.16 -8.52 28.12
C ALA A 328 3.41 -7.63 27.13
N ILE A 329 2.09 -7.44 27.32
CA ILE A 329 1.27 -6.54 26.48
C ILE A 329 1.86 -5.12 26.50
N GLU A 330 2.14 -4.58 27.67
CA GLU A 330 2.73 -3.25 27.81
C GLU A 330 4.10 -3.14 27.17
N GLU A 331 4.96 -4.14 27.39
CA GLU A 331 6.32 -4.14 26.87
C GLU A 331 6.35 -4.16 25.34
N PHE A 332 5.58 -5.05 24.72
CA PHE A 332 5.48 -5.11 23.27
C PHE A 332 4.76 -3.91 22.68
N GLY A 333 3.72 -3.39 23.35
CA GLY A 333 3.05 -2.15 22.95
C GLY A 333 4.01 -0.94 22.93
N ARG A 334 4.86 -0.79 23.96
CA ARG A 334 5.91 0.24 23.99
C ARG A 334 6.94 0.05 22.88
N ALA A 335 7.35 -1.19 22.61
CA ALA A 335 8.30 -1.51 21.54
C ALA A 335 7.75 -1.14 20.15
N VAL A 336 6.49 -1.52 19.85
CA VAL A 336 5.80 -1.18 18.61
C VAL A 336 5.65 0.34 18.45
N THR A 337 5.27 1.05 19.52
CA THR A 337 5.12 2.51 19.49
C THR A 337 6.45 3.21 19.15
N LYS A 338 7.55 2.79 19.80
CA LYS A 338 8.89 3.31 19.54
C LYS A 338 9.34 3.00 18.11
N ALA A 339 9.10 1.78 17.64
CA ALA A 339 9.51 1.36 16.30
C ALA A 339 8.69 2.07 15.19
N ARG A 340 7.39 2.30 15.39
CA ARG A 340 6.55 3.14 14.51
C ARG A 340 7.12 4.55 14.35
N ALA A 341 7.45 5.20 15.47
CA ALA A 341 8.00 6.57 15.45
C ALA A 341 9.34 6.63 14.69
N LYS A 342 10.22 5.65 14.92
CA LYS A 342 11.50 5.55 14.19
C LYS A 342 11.29 5.29 12.69
N ALA A 343 10.33 4.45 12.31
CA ALA A 343 10.00 4.20 10.90
C ALA A 343 9.58 5.47 10.18
N VAL A 344 8.70 6.28 10.80
CA VAL A 344 8.29 7.58 10.24
C VAL A 344 9.48 8.52 10.09
N GLN A 345 10.32 8.64 11.14
CA GLN A 345 11.53 9.48 11.08
C GLN A 345 12.48 9.04 9.96
N TRP A 346 12.74 7.74 9.84
CA TRP A 346 13.54 7.19 8.75
C TRP A 346 12.96 7.53 7.38
N ARG A 347 11.64 7.35 7.19
CA ARG A 347 10.98 7.60 5.90
C ARG A 347 11.08 9.07 5.50
N LEU A 348 10.88 9.97 6.46
CA LEU A 348 11.00 11.42 6.24
C LEU A 348 12.45 11.87 6.02
N GLY A 349 13.42 11.12 6.55
CA GLY A 349 14.85 11.34 6.30
C GLY A 349 15.28 11.06 4.86
N LYS A 350 14.47 10.33 4.07
CA LYS A 350 14.72 10.11 2.63
C LYS A 350 14.41 11.31 1.76
N ILE A 351 13.75 12.33 2.32
CA ILE A 351 13.37 13.56 1.64
C ILE A 351 14.38 14.66 2.01
N SER A 352 15.13 15.12 1.02
CA SER A 352 16.17 16.13 1.21
C SER A 352 16.01 17.26 0.21
N ARG A 353 16.67 18.39 0.52
CA ARG A 353 16.78 19.53 -0.38
C ARG A 353 18.24 19.73 -0.78
N GLY A 354 18.46 20.21 -1.98
CA GLY A 354 19.78 20.57 -2.50
C GLY A 354 19.73 21.83 -3.35
N SER A 355 20.90 22.40 -3.58
CA SER A 355 21.08 23.57 -4.42
C SER A 355 22.45 23.53 -5.10
N GLU A 356 22.53 24.06 -6.31
CA GLU A 356 23.75 24.18 -7.09
C GLU A 356 23.74 25.54 -7.80
N GLU A 357 24.89 26.23 -7.84
CA GLU A 357 25.03 27.50 -8.55
C GLU A 357 26.36 27.56 -9.30
N GLY A 358 26.37 28.26 -10.42
CA GLY A 358 27.53 28.32 -11.30
C GLY A 358 27.55 29.54 -12.20
N ARG A 359 28.67 29.69 -12.93
CA ARG A 359 28.91 30.77 -13.88
C ARG A 359 29.38 30.19 -15.21
N GLU A 360 28.72 30.58 -16.30
CA GLU A 360 29.12 30.21 -17.66
C GLU A 360 29.62 31.47 -18.40
N SER A 361 30.76 31.38 -19.10
CA SER A 361 31.26 32.45 -19.96
C SER A 361 31.03 32.09 -21.42
N GLY A 362 30.27 32.91 -22.15
CA GLY A 362 30.05 32.70 -23.59
C GLY A 362 31.31 32.94 -24.41
N GLY A 363 31.63 32.03 -25.33
CA GLY A 363 32.75 32.15 -26.27
C GLY A 363 32.40 33.07 -27.45
N GLY A 364 32.65 34.37 -27.32
CA GLY A 364 32.42 35.36 -28.39
C GLY A 364 33.13 36.69 -28.13
N ARG A 365 33.08 37.62 -29.10
CA ARG A 365 33.71 38.96 -29.03
C ARG A 365 33.24 39.82 -27.84
N THR A 366 32.06 39.51 -27.29
CA THR A 366 31.53 40.11 -26.06
C THR A 366 31.50 39.02 -24.98
N ARG A 367 32.28 39.16 -23.91
CA ARG A 367 32.30 38.20 -22.80
C ARG A 367 31.02 38.33 -21.98
N ILE A 368 30.00 37.55 -22.32
CA ILE A 368 28.78 37.43 -21.53
C ILE A 368 29.04 36.42 -20.41
N VAL A 369 28.82 36.85 -19.16
CA VAL A 369 28.83 35.95 -17.99
C VAL A 369 27.37 35.67 -17.63
N GLU A 370 26.96 34.42 -17.73
CA GLU A 370 25.64 33.96 -17.30
C GLU A 370 25.76 33.30 -15.93
N LEU A 371 24.99 33.80 -14.96
CA LEU A 371 24.84 33.15 -13.65
C LEU A 371 23.65 32.21 -13.71
N TRP A 372 23.80 31.02 -13.14
CA TRP A 372 22.70 30.08 -12.99
C TRP A 372 22.64 29.52 -11.59
N ARG A 373 21.42 29.20 -11.15
CA ARG A 373 21.15 28.49 -9.91
C ARG A 373 20.04 27.46 -10.12
N ARG A 374 20.17 26.32 -9.47
CA ARG A 374 19.18 25.25 -9.42
C ARG A 374 18.94 24.88 -7.97
N ASP A 375 17.69 24.87 -7.54
CA ASP A 375 17.27 24.39 -6.23
C ASP A 375 16.31 23.21 -6.43
N TRP A 376 16.43 22.16 -5.63
CA TRP A 376 15.59 20.98 -5.76
C TRP A 376 15.24 20.34 -4.41
N VAL A 377 14.14 19.58 -4.41
CA VAL A 377 13.78 18.64 -3.37
C VAL A 377 13.67 17.28 -4.01
N THR A 378 14.26 16.27 -3.39
CA THR A 378 14.23 14.89 -3.83
C THR A 378 13.72 13.99 -2.72
N ASP A 379 12.94 12.99 -3.10
CA ASP A 379 12.59 11.86 -2.26
C ASP A 379 13.28 10.63 -2.84
N SER A 380 14.41 10.27 -2.22
CA SER A 380 15.23 9.13 -2.67
C SER A 380 14.52 7.77 -2.54
N TYR A 381 13.40 7.70 -1.81
CA TYR A 381 12.67 6.46 -1.60
C TYR A 381 11.91 6.00 -2.85
N ASP A 382 11.17 6.91 -3.47
CA ASP A 382 10.33 6.65 -4.64
C ASP A 382 10.77 7.41 -5.90
N GLY A 383 11.92 8.08 -5.86
CA GLY A 383 12.50 8.78 -7.01
C GLY A 383 11.79 10.10 -7.35
N TRP A 384 10.86 10.55 -6.51
CA TRP A 384 10.18 11.83 -6.72
C TRP A 384 11.17 12.99 -6.63
N GLN A 385 11.04 13.97 -7.53
CA GLN A 385 11.85 15.18 -7.53
C GLN A 385 11.03 16.37 -8.01
N GLN A 386 11.28 17.53 -7.39
CA GLN A 386 10.86 18.81 -7.92
C GLN A 386 12.04 19.78 -7.88
N GLN A 387 12.23 20.55 -8.95
CA GLN A 387 13.34 21.49 -9.07
C GLN A 387 12.92 22.80 -9.71
N ARG A 388 13.58 23.89 -9.34
CA ARG A 388 13.46 25.19 -10.02
C ARG A 388 14.84 25.67 -10.41
N SER A 389 14.93 26.28 -11.58
CA SER A 389 16.15 26.88 -12.08
C SER A 389 15.93 28.34 -12.42
N TRP A 390 16.99 29.10 -12.27
CA TRP A 390 17.05 30.51 -12.63
C TRP A 390 18.35 30.77 -13.39
N ARG A 391 18.29 31.64 -14.40
CA ARG A 391 19.42 32.07 -15.22
C ARG A 391 19.35 33.58 -15.44
N SER A 392 20.48 34.28 -15.33
CA SER A 392 20.57 35.73 -15.59
C SER A 392 21.85 36.10 -16.31
N ARG A 393 21.72 37.00 -17.29
CA ARG A 393 22.81 37.55 -18.09
C ARG A 393 23.37 38.86 -17.53
N SER A 394 22.79 39.44 -16.48
CA SER A 394 23.09 40.83 -16.08
C SER A 394 23.11 41.15 -14.58
N SER A 395 23.08 40.17 -13.66
CA SER A 395 23.08 40.49 -12.23
C SER A 395 24.44 40.25 -11.57
N THR A 396 24.91 41.25 -10.83
CA THR A 396 26.01 41.13 -9.85
C THR A 396 25.59 40.38 -8.57
N THR A 397 24.33 39.93 -8.49
CA THR A 397 23.73 39.25 -7.34
C THR A 397 23.08 37.92 -7.74
N HIS A 398 23.23 36.89 -6.89
CA HIS A 398 22.55 35.60 -7.01
C HIS A 398 21.08 35.78 -6.56
N ASP A 399 20.12 35.48 -7.43
CA ASP A 399 18.69 35.46 -7.07
C ASP A 399 18.38 34.20 -6.25
N ARG A 400 17.92 34.38 -5.01
CA ARG A 400 17.57 33.31 -4.06
C ARG A 400 16.06 33.18 -3.85
N SER A 401 15.24 33.74 -4.73
CA SER A 401 13.78 33.69 -4.66
C SER A 401 13.20 32.26 -4.65
N ASN A 402 13.93 31.27 -5.17
CA ASN A 402 13.54 29.86 -5.13
C ASN A 402 13.71 29.19 -3.76
N GLU A 403 14.60 29.67 -2.89
CA GLU A 403 14.87 29.05 -1.58
C GLU A 403 13.61 28.91 -0.70
N PRO A 404 12.79 29.96 -0.46
CA PRO A 404 11.57 29.83 0.34
C PRO A 404 10.52 28.92 -0.30
N ILE A 405 10.43 28.91 -1.64
CA ILE A 405 9.52 28.04 -2.39
C ILE A 405 9.94 26.57 -2.18
N MET A 406 11.22 26.26 -2.34
CA MET A 406 11.71 24.88 -2.15
C MET A 406 11.65 24.43 -0.69
N ALA A 407 11.73 25.35 0.28
CA ALA A 407 11.47 25.04 1.68
C ALA A 407 10.00 24.63 1.92
N GLN A 408 9.04 25.29 1.27
CA GLN A 408 7.62 24.90 1.31
C GLN A 408 7.41 23.55 0.62
N VAL A 409 8.00 23.33 -0.56
CA VAL A 409 7.93 22.04 -1.27
C VAL A 409 8.45 20.89 -0.39
N LEU A 410 9.57 21.10 0.32
CA LEU A 410 10.09 20.13 1.28
C LEU A 410 9.10 19.83 2.40
N ALA A 411 8.49 20.86 2.98
CA ALA A 411 7.50 20.72 4.05
C ALA A 411 6.25 19.98 3.56
N HIS A 412 5.68 20.37 2.41
CA HIS A 412 4.51 19.73 1.83
C HIS A 412 4.77 18.26 1.52
N ARG A 413 5.91 17.95 0.88
CA ARG A 413 6.29 16.56 0.59
C ARG A 413 6.41 15.72 1.85
N LYS A 414 6.98 16.26 2.93
CA LYS A 414 7.05 15.58 4.23
C LYS A 414 5.66 15.29 4.81
N THR A 415 4.74 16.27 4.79
CA THR A 415 3.37 16.08 5.28
C THR A 415 2.61 15.03 4.46
N GLN A 416 2.68 15.09 3.13
CA GLN A 416 2.07 14.12 2.23
C GLN A 416 2.58 12.69 2.50
N VAL A 417 3.90 12.53 2.54
CA VAL A 417 4.56 11.23 2.77
C VAL A 417 4.26 10.71 4.17
N GLN A 418 4.25 11.57 5.20
CA GLN A 418 3.90 11.15 6.55
C GLN A 418 2.47 10.60 6.60
N ALA A 419 1.50 11.33 6.06
CA ALA A 419 0.10 10.92 6.04
C ALA A 419 -0.09 9.55 5.35
N GLN A 420 0.53 9.37 4.18
CA GLN A 420 0.44 8.12 3.42
C GLN A 420 1.17 6.96 4.12
N PHE A 421 2.39 7.19 4.61
CA PHE A 421 3.20 6.16 5.26
C PHE A 421 2.63 5.75 6.63
N GLU A 422 2.04 6.67 7.37
CA GLU A 422 1.37 6.32 8.63
C GLU A 422 0.13 5.45 8.42
N ALA A 423 -0.62 5.65 7.32
CA ALA A 423 -1.72 4.76 6.95
C ALA A 423 -1.20 3.35 6.60
N GLU A 424 -0.06 3.27 5.89
CA GLU A 424 0.62 2.00 5.60
C GLU A 424 1.06 1.27 6.88
N LEU A 425 1.60 2.01 7.85
CA LEU A 425 1.98 1.46 9.16
C LEU A 425 0.77 0.98 9.96
N ASP A 426 -0.39 1.61 9.84
CA ASP A 426 -1.59 1.15 10.56
C ASP A 426 -2.04 -0.24 10.08
N VAL A 427 -1.88 -0.57 8.78
CA VAL A 427 -2.16 -1.92 8.25
C VAL A 427 -1.21 -2.95 8.86
N LEU A 428 0.07 -2.60 8.95
CA LEU A 428 1.12 -3.43 9.50
C LEU A 428 0.95 -3.69 11.00
N LEU A 429 0.44 -2.69 11.72
CA LEU A 429 0.34 -2.69 13.17
C LEU A 429 -1.06 -3.05 13.67
N ALA A 430 -2.01 -3.31 12.76
CA ALA A 430 -3.39 -3.63 13.12
C ALA A 430 -3.52 -4.75 14.17
N PRO A 431 -2.75 -5.87 14.11
CA PRO A 431 -2.83 -6.88 15.16
C PRO A 431 -2.34 -6.37 16.53
N ALA A 432 -1.29 -5.54 16.55
CA ALA A 432 -0.74 -5.00 17.80
C ALA A 432 -1.69 -4.04 18.52
N TYR A 433 -2.60 -3.41 17.78
CA TYR A 433 -3.65 -2.56 18.34
C TYR A 433 -4.69 -3.33 19.15
N LEU A 434 -4.80 -4.65 18.94
CA LEU A 434 -5.74 -5.50 19.66
C LEU A 434 -5.14 -6.11 20.94
N TRP A 435 -3.81 -6.08 21.11
CA TRP A 435 -3.14 -6.63 22.28
C TRP A 435 -3.67 -6.12 23.64
N PRO A 436 -4.03 -4.82 23.81
CA PRO A 436 -4.60 -4.34 25.07
C PRO A 436 -5.89 -5.03 25.52
N TYR A 437 -6.60 -5.71 24.61
CA TYR A 437 -7.86 -6.40 24.91
C TYR A 437 -7.68 -7.89 25.23
N VAL A 438 -6.48 -8.44 25.00
CA VAL A 438 -6.18 -9.86 25.23
C VAL A 438 -6.36 -10.20 26.70
N GLY A 439 -7.19 -11.21 27.00
CA GLY A 439 -7.50 -11.63 28.36
C GLY A 439 -8.30 -10.63 29.19
N THR A 440 -8.93 -9.61 28.56
CA THR A 440 -9.75 -8.60 29.24
C THR A 440 -11.24 -8.77 28.97
N ALA A 441 -12.08 -8.13 29.79
CA ALA A 441 -13.52 -8.03 29.54
C ALA A 441 -13.88 -7.02 28.44
N ASN A 442 -13.02 -6.02 28.24
CA ASN A 442 -13.21 -5.01 27.20
C ASN A 442 -13.02 -5.63 25.82
N LYS A 443 -13.76 -5.14 24.83
CA LYS A 443 -13.66 -5.61 23.44
C LYS A 443 -13.21 -4.47 22.55
N PRO A 444 -12.38 -4.77 21.52
CA PRO A 444 -11.95 -3.76 20.57
C PRO A 444 -13.14 -3.21 19.80
N SER A 445 -13.00 -1.98 19.33
CA SER A 445 -14.05 -1.30 18.58
C SER A 445 -13.51 -0.74 17.26
N ALA A 446 -14.37 -0.66 16.26
CA ALA A 446 -14.05 0.03 15.02
C ALA A 446 -14.00 1.54 15.27
N GLN A 447 -12.84 2.15 15.04
CA GLN A 447 -12.64 3.60 15.13
C GLN A 447 -12.39 4.18 13.74
N LEU A 448 -13.08 5.27 13.44
CA LEU A 448 -12.86 6.03 12.21
C LEU A 448 -11.62 6.89 12.38
N LYS A 449 -10.69 6.80 11.42
CA LYS A 449 -9.49 7.62 11.36
C LYS A 449 -9.55 8.52 10.13
N ALA A 450 -9.50 9.83 10.37
CA ALA A 450 -9.40 10.84 9.32
C ALA A 450 -7.93 11.17 9.02
N VAL A 451 -7.60 11.31 7.74
CA VAL A 451 -6.25 11.63 7.24
C VAL A 451 -6.36 12.61 6.09
N VAL A 452 -5.47 13.61 6.06
CA VAL A 452 -5.40 14.59 4.97
C VAL A 452 -4.10 14.37 4.19
N VAL A 453 -4.20 14.25 2.88
CA VAL A 453 -3.04 14.16 1.97
C VAL A 453 -2.98 15.43 1.12
N GLY A 454 -1.94 16.23 1.34
CA GLY A 454 -1.73 17.52 0.67
C GLY A 454 -0.88 18.46 1.53
N PRO A 455 -0.77 19.75 1.15
CA PRO A 455 -1.30 20.33 -0.07
C PRO A 455 -0.47 19.91 -1.29
N PHE A 456 -1.13 19.76 -2.44
CA PHE A 456 -0.53 19.69 -3.76
C PHE A 456 -0.52 21.10 -4.37
N ALA A 457 0.53 21.46 -5.11
CA ALA A 457 0.86 22.82 -5.57
C ALA A 457 1.11 23.83 -4.43
N ARG A 458 0.63 25.09 -4.54
CA ARG A 458 0.98 26.21 -3.66
C ARG A 458 -0.22 26.80 -2.91
N PRO A 459 -0.24 26.74 -1.56
CA PRO A 459 -1.29 27.33 -0.74
C PRO A 459 -1.07 28.83 -0.51
N ASP A 460 -0.87 29.61 -1.58
CA ASP A 460 -0.52 31.05 -1.54
C ASP A 460 -1.72 32.01 -1.76
N SER A 461 -2.93 31.46 -1.81
CA SER A 461 -4.17 32.16 -2.16
C SER A 461 -5.27 31.92 -1.10
N PRO A 462 -6.45 32.57 -1.15
CA PRO A 462 -7.52 32.32 -0.18
C PRO A 462 -7.91 30.84 -0.07
N ALA A 463 -8.10 30.37 1.17
CA ALA A 463 -8.41 28.98 1.47
C ALA A 463 -9.93 28.69 1.42
N PHE A 464 -10.27 27.44 1.10
CA PHE A 464 -11.61 26.87 1.30
C PHE A 464 -11.49 25.55 2.09
N GLY A 465 -12.45 25.31 2.98
CA GLY A 465 -12.49 24.11 3.83
C GLY A 465 -13.21 22.94 3.17
N ALA A 466 -12.90 21.73 3.62
CA ALA A 466 -13.69 20.54 3.30
C ALA A 466 -14.95 20.50 4.19
N LEU A 467 -16.02 19.88 3.69
CA LEU A 467 -17.20 19.54 4.48
C LEU A 467 -17.04 18.11 5.02
N ALA A 468 -17.62 17.87 6.19
CA ALA A 468 -17.69 16.53 6.77
C ALA A 468 -18.93 15.80 6.25
N GLY A 469 -18.79 14.51 5.94
CA GLY A 469 -19.90 13.67 5.53
C GLY A 469 -19.51 12.62 4.50
N THR A 470 -20.50 11.87 4.01
CA THR A 470 -20.32 10.89 2.94
C THR A 470 -20.60 11.55 1.58
N LEU A 471 -19.61 11.49 0.69
CA LEU A 471 -19.76 12.01 -0.68
C LEU A 471 -20.87 11.25 -1.43
N ARG A 472 -21.67 11.99 -2.18
CA ARG A 472 -22.74 11.49 -3.05
C ARG A 472 -22.39 11.68 -4.52
N SER A 473 -21.99 12.89 -4.90
CA SER A 473 -21.49 13.16 -6.25
C SER A 473 -20.29 14.09 -6.24
N ILE A 474 -19.45 13.93 -7.25
CA ILE A 474 -18.31 14.79 -7.53
C ILE A 474 -18.42 15.27 -8.96
N THR A 475 -18.42 16.59 -9.15
CA THR A 475 -18.37 17.21 -10.48
C THR A 475 -17.10 18.04 -10.59
N LEU A 476 -16.34 17.77 -11.65
CA LEU A 476 -15.13 18.51 -12.00
C LEU A 476 -15.40 19.35 -13.24
N PHE A 477 -14.89 20.59 -13.24
CA PHE A 477 -15.07 21.53 -14.34
C PHE A 477 -13.73 21.87 -14.98
N THR A 478 -13.68 21.85 -16.31
CA THR A 478 -12.55 22.31 -17.12
C THR A 478 -12.89 23.65 -17.73
N HIS A 479 -11.99 24.63 -17.58
CA HIS A 479 -12.20 25.98 -18.11
C HIS A 479 -12.51 25.92 -19.63
N PRO A 480 -13.52 26.66 -20.14
CA PRO A 480 -13.79 26.72 -21.58
C PRO A 480 -12.59 27.37 -22.28
N GLY A 481 -11.97 26.68 -23.24
CA GLY A 481 -10.68 27.08 -23.79
C GLY A 481 -10.64 28.51 -24.36
N ASN A 482 -9.80 29.38 -23.78
CA ASN A 482 -8.92 30.34 -24.45
C ASN A 482 -7.97 30.99 -23.42
N GLN A 483 -6.65 30.82 -23.62
CA GLN A 483 -5.47 31.41 -22.92
C GLN A 483 -5.17 30.92 -21.47
N PRO A 484 -4.05 30.20 -21.19
CA PRO A 484 -3.20 29.42 -22.08
C PRO A 484 -3.47 27.91 -22.08
N HIS A 485 -4.23 27.33 -21.13
CA HIS A 485 -4.56 25.89 -21.10
C HIS A 485 -5.94 25.65 -20.48
N GLY A 486 -6.65 24.57 -20.84
CA GLY A 486 -7.89 24.19 -20.17
C GLY A 486 -7.59 23.54 -18.82
N TYR A 487 -7.44 24.32 -17.76
CA TYR A 487 -7.15 23.83 -16.40
C TYR A 487 -8.41 23.41 -15.64
N LEU A 488 -8.23 22.70 -14.51
CA LEU A 488 -9.28 22.46 -13.53
C LEU A 488 -9.79 23.82 -12.99
N SER A 489 -11.01 24.18 -13.33
CA SER A 489 -11.58 25.50 -13.01
C SER A 489 -12.57 25.48 -11.86
N GLY A 490 -13.23 24.35 -11.64
CA GLY A 490 -14.29 24.24 -10.64
C GLY A 490 -14.43 22.84 -10.07
N LEU A 491 -14.98 22.80 -8.86
CA LEU A 491 -15.27 21.62 -8.09
C LEU A 491 -16.66 21.77 -7.47
N HIS A 492 -17.52 20.77 -7.64
CA HIS A 492 -18.77 20.67 -6.92
C HIS A 492 -18.88 19.29 -6.28
N LEU A 493 -18.94 19.27 -4.94
CA LEU A 493 -19.16 18.06 -4.14
C LEU A 493 -20.55 18.12 -3.53
N THR A 494 -21.29 17.03 -3.61
CA THR A 494 -22.55 16.86 -2.85
C THR A 494 -22.41 15.72 -1.86
N TYR A 495 -23.14 15.82 -0.75
CA TYR A 495 -23.10 14.88 0.35
C TYR A 495 -24.46 14.19 0.55
N THR A 496 -24.46 13.02 1.16
CA THR A 496 -25.68 12.23 1.38
C THR A 496 -26.67 12.91 2.33
N ASP A 497 -26.19 13.80 3.19
CA ASP A 497 -27.01 14.59 4.13
C ASP A 497 -27.60 15.87 3.51
N GLY A 498 -27.33 16.12 2.22
CA GLY A 498 -27.82 17.28 1.48
C GLY A 498 -26.87 18.48 1.46
N GLN A 499 -25.72 18.42 2.14
CA GLN A 499 -24.70 19.47 2.03
C GLN A 499 -24.06 19.49 0.63
N SER A 500 -23.53 20.65 0.25
CA SER A 500 -22.77 20.81 -0.99
C SER A 500 -21.64 21.82 -0.84
N LEU A 501 -20.48 21.50 -1.42
CA LEU A 501 -19.35 22.41 -1.56
C LEU A 501 -19.17 22.77 -3.04
N ARG A 502 -19.30 24.05 -3.39
CA ARG A 502 -19.08 24.55 -4.75
C ARG A 502 -17.99 25.62 -4.73
N VAL A 503 -16.90 25.35 -5.43
CA VAL A 503 -15.67 26.16 -5.42
C VAL A 503 -15.17 26.29 -6.85
N GLY A 504 -14.59 27.44 -7.21
CA GLY A 504 -14.16 27.68 -8.60
C GLY A 504 -15.28 28.11 -9.55
N SER A 505 -14.91 28.18 -10.83
CA SER A 505 -15.81 28.42 -11.94
C SER A 505 -16.39 27.10 -12.43
N CYS A 506 -17.71 26.95 -12.27
CA CYS A 506 -18.49 25.84 -12.82
C CYS A 506 -19.01 26.14 -14.23
N ALA A 507 -18.30 26.98 -14.98
CA ALA A 507 -18.51 27.17 -16.41
C ALA A 507 -17.61 26.20 -17.20
N GLY A 508 -17.96 25.94 -18.46
CA GLY A 508 -17.18 25.06 -19.34
C GLY A 508 -17.62 23.59 -19.31
N THR A 509 -16.69 22.70 -19.68
CA THR A 509 -16.96 21.26 -19.78
C THR A 509 -16.93 20.64 -18.39
N GLN A 510 -17.98 19.89 -18.04
CA GLN A 510 -18.06 19.19 -16.77
C GLN A 510 -17.98 17.67 -16.95
N GLN A 511 -17.43 17.00 -15.93
CA GLN A 511 -17.48 15.56 -15.75
C GLN A 511 -18.06 15.28 -14.37
N GLU A 512 -19.14 14.51 -14.32
CA GLU A 512 -19.84 14.17 -13.08
C GLU A 512 -19.72 12.68 -12.77
N LEU A 513 -19.46 12.39 -11.50
CA LEU A 513 -19.48 11.07 -10.92
C LEU A 513 -20.52 11.05 -9.79
N LEU A 514 -21.70 10.51 -10.05
CA LEU A 514 -22.69 10.16 -9.04
C LEU A 514 -22.39 8.76 -8.51
N LEU A 515 -21.95 8.64 -7.25
CA LEU A 515 -21.51 7.37 -6.65
C LEU A 515 -22.68 6.38 -6.50
N ASN A 516 -22.47 5.15 -6.95
CA ASN A 516 -23.43 4.07 -6.74
C ASN A 516 -23.42 3.60 -5.27
N VAL A 517 -24.42 2.82 -4.89
CA VAL A 517 -24.42 2.14 -3.58
C VAL A 517 -23.16 1.29 -3.43
N GLY A 518 -22.43 1.48 -2.32
CA GLY A 518 -21.17 0.78 -2.04
C GLY A 518 -19.97 1.24 -2.88
N GLU A 519 -20.14 2.25 -3.73
CA GLU A 519 -19.05 2.88 -4.46
C GLU A 519 -18.43 4.00 -3.66
N TYR A 520 -17.11 4.08 -3.70
CA TYR A 520 -16.35 5.15 -3.08
C TYR A 520 -15.11 5.45 -3.90
N VAL A 521 -14.63 6.69 -3.78
CA VAL A 521 -13.37 7.12 -4.38
C VAL A 521 -12.22 6.44 -3.65
N THR A 522 -11.39 5.72 -4.39
CA THR A 522 -10.21 5.01 -3.90
C THR A 522 -8.92 5.78 -4.16
N ASN A 523 -8.92 6.65 -5.17
CA ASN A 523 -7.73 7.42 -5.52
C ASN A 523 -8.07 8.78 -6.13
N VAL A 524 -7.16 9.73 -5.92
CA VAL A 524 -7.14 11.00 -6.61
C VAL A 524 -5.72 11.28 -7.07
N ARG A 525 -5.56 11.64 -8.34
CA ARG A 525 -4.27 11.91 -8.96
C ARG A 525 -4.36 13.06 -9.94
N GLY A 526 -3.23 13.62 -10.34
CA GLY A 526 -3.24 14.74 -11.25
C GLY A 526 -1.87 15.28 -11.62
N HIS A 527 -1.90 16.40 -12.30
CA HIS A 527 -0.72 17.17 -12.68
C HIS A 527 -0.78 18.55 -12.02
N GLN A 528 0.36 19.00 -11.53
CA GLN A 528 0.51 20.24 -10.79
C GLN A 528 1.73 21.03 -11.25
N TRP A 529 1.74 22.31 -10.92
CA TRP A 529 2.99 23.08 -10.79
C TRP A 529 2.79 24.18 -9.75
N ASP A 530 2.53 25.41 -10.20
CA ASP A 530 2.09 26.53 -9.37
C ASP A 530 0.59 26.49 -9.09
N VAL A 531 -0.15 25.68 -9.85
CA VAL A 531 -1.59 25.43 -9.76
C VAL A 531 -1.87 23.94 -9.98
N ILE A 532 -3.10 23.50 -9.72
CA ILE A 532 -3.60 22.20 -10.15
C ILE A 532 -4.06 22.31 -11.60
N GLU A 533 -3.40 21.60 -12.50
CA GLU A 533 -3.67 21.66 -13.94
C GLU A 533 -4.74 20.65 -14.34
N GLN A 534 -4.59 19.42 -13.87
CA GLN A 534 -5.47 18.29 -14.16
C GLN A 534 -5.71 17.48 -12.91
N LEU A 535 -6.93 16.99 -12.75
CA LEU A 535 -7.36 16.14 -11.65
C LEU A 535 -8.15 14.96 -12.19
N THR A 536 -7.82 13.77 -11.72
CA THR A 536 -8.47 12.50 -12.05
C THR A 536 -8.90 11.81 -10.76
N ILE A 537 -10.14 11.34 -10.74
CA ILE A 537 -10.76 10.65 -9.60
C ILE A 537 -11.11 9.24 -10.03
N GLU A 538 -10.79 8.26 -9.19
CA GLU A 538 -11.00 6.83 -9.46
C GLU A 538 -11.77 6.17 -8.32
N THR A 539 -12.66 5.23 -8.67
CA THR A 539 -13.49 4.51 -7.69
C THR A 539 -13.14 3.03 -7.59
N ASN A 540 -13.55 2.40 -6.49
CA ASN A 540 -13.47 0.93 -6.30
C ASN A 540 -14.25 0.16 -7.38
N GLN A 541 -15.26 0.77 -8.01
CA GLN A 541 -15.99 0.15 -9.11
C GLN A 541 -15.34 0.40 -10.48
N GLY A 542 -14.17 1.04 -10.51
CA GLY A 542 -13.40 1.30 -11.72
C GLY A 542 -13.87 2.52 -12.50
N ARG A 543 -14.83 3.32 -12.02
CA ARG A 543 -15.22 4.53 -12.75
C ARG A 543 -14.15 5.61 -12.57
N VAL A 544 -13.97 6.41 -13.62
CA VAL A 544 -12.96 7.47 -13.66
C VAL A 544 -13.59 8.72 -14.25
N ILE A 545 -13.36 9.86 -13.61
CA ILE A 545 -13.62 11.18 -14.20
C ILE A 545 -12.34 12.00 -14.16
N SER A 546 -12.15 12.89 -15.12
CA SER A 546 -10.97 13.75 -15.21
C SER A 546 -11.36 15.12 -15.73
N ALA A 547 -10.72 16.16 -15.20
CA ALA A 547 -10.88 17.54 -15.68
C ALA A 547 -9.53 18.26 -15.68
N GLY A 548 -9.40 19.22 -16.58
CA GLY A 548 -8.15 19.91 -16.83
C GLY A 548 -7.29 19.25 -17.91
N GLN A 549 -6.17 19.89 -18.24
CA GLN A 549 -5.22 19.48 -19.27
C GLN A 549 -3.83 19.44 -18.65
N VAL A 550 -3.01 18.50 -19.11
CA VAL A 550 -1.63 18.35 -18.67
C VAL A 550 -0.77 19.36 -19.42
N SER A 551 -0.20 20.34 -18.73
CA SER A 551 0.81 21.27 -19.29
C SER A 551 2.18 21.10 -18.65
N HIS A 552 2.26 20.56 -17.44
CA HIS A 552 3.49 20.32 -16.71
C HIS A 552 3.63 18.84 -16.30
N PRO A 553 4.83 18.24 -16.41
CA PRO A 553 5.03 16.81 -16.10
C PRO A 553 5.01 16.48 -14.60
N SER A 554 4.76 17.44 -13.70
CA SER A 554 4.81 17.17 -12.26
C SER A 554 3.53 16.47 -11.82
N TYR A 555 3.60 15.15 -11.79
CA TYR A 555 2.55 14.25 -11.37
C TYR A 555 2.43 14.21 -9.83
N PHE A 556 1.21 14.01 -9.35
CA PHE A 556 0.93 13.71 -7.94
C PHE A 556 -0.16 12.66 -7.79
N GLU A 557 -0.14 12.01 -6.63
CA GLU A 557 -1.15 11.03 -6.23
C GLU A 557 -1.42 11.15 -4.74
N ALA A 558 -2.71 11.20 -4.40
CA ALA A 558 -3.21 11.51 -3.07
C ALA A 558 -3.84 10.31 -2.36
N GLY A 559 -3.96 9.16 -3.03
CA GLY A 559 -4.52 7.94 -2.44
C GLY A 559 -3.71 7.44 -1.23
N LEU A 560 -4.43 6.85 -0.26
CA LEU A 560 -3.84 6.11 0.85
C LEU A 560 -3.55 4.66 0.46
N ASP A 561 -3.05 3.87 1.41
CA ASP A 561 -2.78 2.45 1.18
C ASP A 561 -4.03 1.68 0.74
N ASP A 562 -3.88 0.81 -0.25
CA ASP A 562 -4.97 -0.02 -0.75
C ASP A 562 -5.53 -0.93 0.36
N ALA A 563 -4.68 -1.40 1.29
CA ALA A 563 -5.12 -2.28 2.36
C ALA A 563 -5.92 -1.58 3.47
N VAL A 564 -5.88 -0.24 3.58
CA VAL A 564 -6.75 0.47 4.54
C VAL A 564 -8.18 0.68 4.00
N ASN A 565 -8.43 0.45 2.70
CA ASN A 565 -9.72 0.75 2.06
C ASN A 565 -10.22 2.17 2.36
N ALA A 566 -9.31 3.14 2.31
CA ALA A 566 -9.67 4.52 2.57
C ALA A 566 -10.69 5.05 1.55
N ARG A 567 -11.56 5.93 2.01
CA ARG A 567 -12.59 6.58 1.22
C ARG A 567 -12.36 8.08 1.24
N LEU A 568 -12.41 8.74 0.09
CA LEU A 568 -12.41 10.19 0.05
C LEU A 568 -13.70 10.71 0.67
N THR A 569 -13.60 11.67 1.59
CA THR A 569 -14.74 12.31 2.26
C THR A 569 -14.83 13.80 1.95
N GLY A 570 -13.74 14.42 1.50
CA GLY A 570 -13.78 15.83 1.15
C GLY A 570 -12.50 16.32 0.47
N ILE A 571 -12.58 17.54 -0.03
CA ILE A 571 -11.47 18.24 -0.67
C ILE A 571 -11.44 19.65 -0.06
N SER A 572 -10.27 20.08 0.39
CA SER A 572 -10.00 21.46 0.80
C SER A 572 -8.88 22.03 -0.05
N GLY A 573 -8.62 23.33 0.04
CA GLY A 573 -7.53 23.89 -0.75
C GLY A 573 -7.50 25.40 -0.77
N HIS A 574 -6.88 25.93 -1.82
CA HIS A 574 -6.70 27.34 -2.07
C HIS A 574 -7.07 27.66 -3.52
N GLN A 575 -7.72 28.80 -3.74
CA GLN A 575 -8.20 29.23 -5.05
C GLN A 575 -7.86 30.70 -5.29
N LYS A 576 -7.56 31.04 -6.54
CA LYS A 576 -7.39 32.42 -7.02
C LYS A 576 -8.01 32.58 -8.39
N GLY A 577 -9.02 33.45 -8.52
CA GLY A 577 -9.80 33.55 -9.75
C GLY A 577 -10.41 32.19 -10.09
N ASP A 578 -10.20 31.71 -11.31
CA ASP A 578 -10.73 30.40 -11.74
C ASP A 578 -9.72 29.25 -11.52
N PHE A 579 -8.61 29.48 -10.83
CA PHE A 579 -7.55 28.47 -10.63
C PHE A 579 -7.55 27.93 -9.21
N PHE A 580 -7.35 26.61 -9.06
CA PHE A 580 -6.95 26.01 -7.79
C PHE A 580 -5.43 26.12 -7.65
N THR A 581 -4.95 26.93 -6.69
CA THR A 581 -3.51 27.06 -6.45
C THR A 581 -3.00 25.93 -5.58
N ALA A 582 -3.84 25.33 -4.73
CA ALA A 582 -3.54 24.08 -4.04
C ALA A 582 -4.78 23.27 -3.69
N LEU A 583 -4.63 21.94 -3.60
CA LEU A 583 -5.66 21.02 -3.11
C LEU A 583 -5.10 20.05 -2.07
N SER A 584 -5.94 19.68 -1.11
CA SER A 584 -5.71 18.64 -0.12
C SER A 584 -6.92 17.71 -0.07
N PHE A 585 -6.67 16.41 0.07
CA PHE A 585 -7.68 15.37 -0.03
C PHE A 585 -7.91 14.73 1.34
N HIS A 586 -9.16 14.71 1.78
CA HIS A 586 -9.58 14.21 3.08
C HIS A 586 -10.07 12.78 2.91
N TRP A 587 -9.46 11.88 3.68
CA TRP A 587 -9.68 10.46 3.62
C TRP A 587 -10.12 9.94 4.98
N GLU A 588 -10.95 8.92 4.96
CA GLU A 588 -11.31 8.17 6.15
C GLU A 588 -11.14 6.68 5.93
N TYR A 589 -10.63 5.99 6.94
CA TYR A 589 -10.60 4.54 7.01
C TYR A 589 -10.84 4.06 8.44
N THR A 590 -11.18 2.79 8.59
CA THR A 590 -11.44 2.19 9.90
C THR A 590 -10.18 1.51 10.43
N VAL A 591 -9.86 1.77 11.69
CA VAL A 591 -8.85 1.03 12.46
C VAL A 591 -9.56 0.37 13.63
N VAL A 592 -9.26 -0.91 13.89
CA VAL A 592 -9.83 -1.60 15.06
C VAL A 592 -8.83 -1.55 16.19
N LYS A 593 -9.26 -0.97 17.31
CA LYS A 593 -8.43 -0.51 18.41
C LYS A 593 -9.19 -0.50 19.72
#